data_AF-A0A918EH29-F1
#
_entry.id   AF-A0A918EH29-F1
#
_cell.length_a   1.000
_cell.length_b   1.000
_cell.length_c   1.000
_cell.angle_alpha   90.00
_cell.angle_beta   90.00
_cell.angle_gamma   90.00
#
_symmetry.space_group_name_H-M   'P 1'
#
loop_
_entity.id
_entity.type
_entity.pdbx_description
1 polymer ?
#
loop_
_entity_poly.entity_id
_entity_poly.type
_entity_poly.pdbx_seq_one_letter_code
_entity_poly.pdbx_strand_id
1 'polypeptide(L)'
;MSRAASTTADRDELEPSRDHSRPEPKRINVAVSPETVKALQTVMDREGVSLTEAVRRLVGFGDFLYQAAKVEGAQVLVKQGDTTREIVLI
;
A
#
# COMPACT_ATOMS: atom_id res chain seq x y z
N MET A 1 -60.04 -7.64 -35.35
CA MET A 1 -59.22 -8.70 -34.72
C MET A 1 -57.76 -8.51 -35.12
N SER A 2 -56.84 -8.83 -34.20
CA SER A 2 -55.35 -8.91 -34.33
C SER A 2 -54.49 -7.65 -34.11
N ARG A 3 -54.02 -7.54 -32.85
CA ARG A 3 -52.63 -7.39 -32.34
C ARG A 3 -51.57 -6.69 -33.22
N ALA A 4 -50.94 -5.66 -32.65
CA ALA A 4 -49.55 -5.71 -32.18
C ALA A 4 -49.24 -4.46 -31.33
N ALA A 5 -48.99 -4.65 -30.03
CA ALA A 5 -48.39 -3.64 -29.18
C ALA A 5 -46.87 -3.83 -29.22
N SER A 6 -46.14 -2.88 -29.80
CA SER A 6 -44.68 -2.83 -29.71
C SER A 6 -44.30 -2.27 -28.34
N THR A 7 -44.02 -3.17 -27.41
CA THR A 7 -43.31 -2.87 -26.17
C THR A 7 -41.81 -2.93 -26.45
N THR A 8 -41.19 -1.77 -26.60
CA THR A 8 -39.76 -1.57 -26.42
C THR A 8 -39.58 -0.38 -25.48
N ALA A 9 -39.94 -0.60 -24.22
CA ALA A 9 -39.33 0.13 -23.12
C ALA A 9 -37.97 -0.53 -22.91
N ASP A 10 -37.01 -0.11 -23.72
CA ASP A 10 -35.62 -0.48 -23.53
C ASP A 10 -35.18 0.13 -22.20
N ARG A 11 -34.79 -0.76 -21.28
CA ARG A 11 -34.35 -0.38 -19.95
C ARG A 11 -33.06 0.39 -20.14
N ASP A 12 -33.13 1.68 -19.85
CA ASP A 12 -31.97 2.49 -19.50
C ASP A 12 -31.45 1.95 -18.15
N GLU A 13 -30.77 0.80 -18.21
CA GLU A 13 -29.99 0.26 -17.12
C GLU A 13 -28.90 1.28 -16.83
N LEU A 14 -29.15 2.06 -15.79
CA LEU A 14 -28.17 2.82 -15.03
C LEU A 14 -27.02 1.87 -14.65
N GLU A 15 -26.04 1.73 -15.53
CA GLU A 15 -24.71 1.25 -15.17
C GLU A 15 -24.18 2.22 -14.12
N PRO A 16 -23.95 1.80 -12.86
CA PRO A 16 -23.24 2.65 -11.93
C PRO A 16 -21.82 2.75 -12.45
N SER A 17 -21.48 3.92 -13.00
CA SER A 17 -20.12 4.35 -13.28
C SER A 17 -19.30 4.15 -12.01
N ARG A 18 -18.67 2.99 -11.88
CA ARG A 18 -17.66 2.73 -10.86
C ARG A 18 -16.45 3.56 -11.27
N ASP A 19 -16.46 4.81 -10.86
CA ASP A 19 -15.28 5.65 -10.87
C ASP A 19 -14.29 5.08 -9.85
N HIS A 20 -13.62 4.01 -10.26
CA HIS A 20 -12.42 3.48 -9.63
C HIS A 20 -11.23 4.28 -10.17
N SER A 21 -11.26 5.60 -10.06
CA SER A 21 -10.06 6.41 -10.21
C SER A 21 -9.13 6.04 -9.07
N ARG A 22 -8.25 5.06 -9.32
CA ARG A 22 -7.14 4.76 -8.42
C ARG A 22 -6.44 6.08 -8.13
N PRO A 23 -6.26 6.47 -6.86
CA PRO A 23 -5.65 7.75 -6.54
C PRO A 23 -4.30 7.83 -7.22
N GLU A 24 -4.10 8.92 -7.98
CA GLU A 24 -2.86 9.11 -8.72
C GLU A 24 -1.68 9.16 -7.75
N PRO A 25 -0.53 8.54 -8.11
CA PRO A 25 0.66 8.60 -7.28
C PRO A 25 1.11 10.05 -7.08
N LYS A 26 1.16 10.50 -5.83
CA LYS A 26 1.76 11.80 -5.48
C LYS A 26 3.29 11.70 -5.49
N ARG A 27 3.96 12.69 -6.08
CA ARG A 27 5.42 12.81 -6.02
C ARG A 27 5.83 13.49 -4.71
N ILE A 28 6.79 12.89 -4.02
CA ILE A 28 7.40 13.42 -2.80
C ILE A 28 8.87 13.68 -3.09
N ASN A 29 9.33 14.90 -2.87
CA ASN A 29 10.75 15.27 -2.99
C ASN A 29 11.29 15.52 -1.58
N VAL A 30 12.25 14.72 -1.15
CA VAL A 30 12.87 14.80 0.18
C VAL A 30 14.36 14.56 0.04
N ALA A 31 15.16 15.35 0.76
CA ALA A 31 16.57 15.07 0.94
C ALA A 31 16.73 13.90 1.93
N VAL A 32 17.54 12.92 1.55
CA VAL A 32 17.79 11.72 2.38
C VAL A 32 19.27 11.62 2.70
N SER A 33 19.59 11.06 3.87
CA SER A 33 20.97 10.83 4.27
C SER A 33 21.60 9.66 3.52
N PRO A 34 22.95 9.54 3.50
CA PRO A 34 23.64 8.40 2.88
C PRO A 34 23.21 7.04 3.47
N GLU A 35 22.88 7.00 4.76
CA GLU A 35 22.41 5.77 5.44
C GLU A 35 21.07 5.31 4.87
N THR A 36 20.14 6.24 4.64
CA THR A 36 18.85 5.95 4.00
C THR A 36 19.04 5.47 2.57
N VAL A 37 19.95 6.08 1.80
CA VAL A 37 20.29 5.61 0.44
C VAL A 37 20.82 4.18 0.48
N LYS A 38 21.70 3.85 1.44
CA LYS A 38 22.24 2.50 1.61
C LYS A 38 21.16 1.48 1.98
N ALA A 39 20.21 1.85 2.84
CA ALA A 39 19.08 0.99 3.18
C ALA A 39 18.21 0.70 1.95
N LEU A 40 17.90 1.71 1.14
CA LEU A 40 17.16 1.55 -0.11
C LEU A 40 17.90 0.66 -1.11
N GLN A 41 19.21 0.89 -1.31
CA GLN A 41 20.03 0.07 -2.19
C GLN A 41 20.06 -1.39 -1.74
N THR A 42 20.12 -1.65 -0.44
CA THR A 42 20.09 -3.02 0.11
C THR A 42 18.80 -3.76 -0.29
N VAL A 43 17.65 -3.09 -0.25
CA VAL A 43 16.36 -3.67 -0.68
C VAL A 43 16.35 -3.89 -2.20
N MET A 44 16.81 -2.91 -2.97
CA MET A 44 16.88 -3.02 -4.43
C MET A 44 17.74 -4.21 -4.87
N ASP A 45 18.93 -4.36 -4.28
CA ASP A 45 19.88 -5.43 -4.64
C ASP A 45 19.38 -6.81 -4.20
N ARG A 46 18.81 -6.92 -2.99
CA ARG A 46 18.37 -8.21 -2.44
C ARG A 46 17.09 -8.72 -3.08
N GLU A 47 16.19 -7.81 -3.45
CA GLU A 47 14.85 -8.17 -3.93
C GLU A 47 14.69 -7.96 -5.44
N GLY A 48 15.69 -7.37 -6.12
CA GLY A 48 15.66 -7.12 -7.56
C GLY A 48 14.60 -6.09 -7.96
N VAL A 49 14.37 -5.07 -7.13
CA VAL A 49 13.29 -4.09 -7.31
C VAL A 49 13.81 -2.68 -7.62
N SER A 50 12.94 -1.85 -8.19
CA SER A 50 13.25 -0.44 -8.45
C SER A 50 13.29 0.38 -7.16
N LEU A 51 13.90 1.57 -7.22
CA LEU A 51 13.91 2.53 -6.11
C LEU A 51 12.50 2.86 -5.62
N THR A 52 11.55 3.09 -6.54
CA THR A 52 10.15 3.39 -6.20
C THR A 52 9.53 2.28 -5.36
N GLU A 53 9.79 1.02 -5.73
CA GLU A 53 9.24 -0.12 -5.00
C GLU A 53 9.96 -0.37 -3.68
N ALA A 54 11.28 -0.13 -3.61
CA ALA A 54 12.02 -0.16 -2.36
C ALA A 54 11.48 0.87 -1.35
N VAL A 55 11.22 2.11 -1.80
CA VAL A 55 10.59 3.15 -0.97
C VAL A 55 9.20 2.71 -0.53
N ARG A 56 8.35 2.26 -1.46
CA ARG A 56 6.98 1.81 -1.15
C ARG A 56 6.97 0.72 -0.08
N ARG A 57 7.84 -0.29 -0.20
CA ARG A 57 7.93 -1.40 0.76
C ARG A 57 8.40 -0.94 2.13
N LEU A 58 9.50 -0.19 2.20
CA LEU A 58 10.03 0.30 3.47
C LEU A 58 9.06 1.24 4.17
N VAL A 59 8.35 2.10 3.44
CA VAL A 59 7.29 2.94 4.00
C VAL A 59 6.14 2.08 4.53
N GLY A 60 5.70 1.06 3.80
CA GLY A 60 4.65 0.14 4.26
C GLY A 60 5.03 -0.64 5.52
N PHE A 61 6.28 -1.11 5.61
CA PHE A 61 6.79 -1.74 6.84
C PHE A 61 6.86 -0.75 8.00
N GLY A 62 7.32 0.47 7.75
CA GLY A 62 7.34 1.54 8.74
C GLY A 62 5.95 1.89 9.27
N ASP A 63 4.97 2.02 8.38
CA ASP A 63 3.57 2.27 8.74
C ASP A 63 3.01 1.15 9.62
N PHE A 64 3.16 -0.11 9.21
CA PHE A 64 2.73 -1.25 10.02
C PHE A 64 3.35 -1.24 11.43
N LEU A 65 4.67 -1.05 11.53
CA LEU A 65 5.37 -1.02 12.81
C LEU A 65 4.93 0.17 13.67
N TYR A 66 4.74 1.33 13.07
CA TYR A 66 4.28 2.53 13.76
C TYR A 66 2.87 2.33 14.32
N GLN A 67 1.92 1.83 13.52
CA GLN A 67 0.55 1.58 13.96
C GLN A 67 0.53 0.58 15.12
N ALA A 68 1.21 -0.56 14.96
CA ALA A 68 1.27 -1.59 16.01
C ALA A 68 1.82 -1.02 17.33
N ALA A 69 2.99 -0.37 17.30
CA ALA A 69 3.66 0.04 18.53
C ALA A 69 3.11 1.34 19.15
N LYS A 70 2.74 2.33 18.33
CA LYS A 70 2.39 3.68 18.81
C LYS A 70 0.89 3.93 18.90
N VAL A 71 0.08 3.25 18.09
CA VAL A 71 -1.38 3.47 18.04
C VAL A 71 -2.12 2.36 18.77
N GLU A 72 -1.74 1.10 18.54
CA GLU A 72 -2.40 -0.06 19.15
C GLU A 72 -1.77 -0.49 20.48
N GLY A 73 -0.55 -0.01 20.78
CA GLY A 73 0.18 -0.37 22.00
C GLY A 73 0.69 -1.82 22.02
N ALA A 74 0.81 -2.45 20.85
CA ALA A 74 1.35 -3.79 20.72
C ALA A 74 2.89 -3.81 20.89
N GLN A 75 3.41 -4.93 21.40
CA GLN A 75 4.84 -5.18 21.44
C GLN A 75 5.33 -5.72 20.11
N VAL A 76 6.39 -5.11 19.56
CA VAL A 76 7.06 -5.59 18.35
C VAL A 76 8.26 -6.43 18.77
N LEU A 77 8.19 -7.74 18.54
CA LEU A 77 9.24 -8.69 18.90
C LEU A 77 9.95 -9.22 17.65
N VAL A 78 11.29 -9.23 17.68
CA VAL A 78 12.14 -9.89 16.69
C VAL A 78 12.70 -11.16 17.30
N LYS A 79 12.33 -12.30 16.73
CA LYS A 79 12.88 -13.61 17.12
C LYS A 79 13.99 -14.02 16.16
N GLN A 80 15.16 -14.35 16.71
CA GLN A 80 16.32 -14.83 15.97
C GLN A 80 16.91 -16.05 16.70
N GLY A 81 16.64 -17.25 16.18
CA GLY A 81 16.92 -18.49 16.90
C GLY A 81 16.17 -18.53 18.23
N ASP A 82 16.92 -18.71 19.32
CA ASP A 82 16.39 -18.72 20.70
C ASP A 82 16.38 -17.34 21.37
N THR A 83 16.84 -16.29 20.66
CA THR A 83 16.85 -14.93 21.18
C THR A 83 15.60 -14.17 20.73
N THR A 84 14.92 -13.54 21.68
CA THR A 84 13.85 -12.58 21.42
C THR A 84 14.32 -11.18 21.83
N ARG A 85 14.18 -10.20 20.92
CA ARG A 85 14.46 -8.78 21.17
C ARG A 85 13.20 -7.96 20.95
N GLU A 86 12.96 -6.96 21.77
CA GLU A 86 11.86 -6.01 21.58
C GLU A 86 12.36 -4.78 20.79
N ILE A 87 11.59 -4.37 19.78
CA ILE A 87 11.78 -3.10 19.09
C ILE A 87 10.97 -2.05 19.84
N VAL A 88 11.67 -1.07 20.41
CA VAL A 88 11.05 0.12 21.02
C VAL A 88 11.16 1.28 20.04
N LEU A 89 10.03 1.68 19.46
CA LEU A 89 9.95 2.95 18.73
C LEU A 89 9.86 4.07 19.77
N ILE A 90 10.83 4.98 19.78
CA ILE A 90 10.87 6.15 20.69
C ILE A 90 10.20 7.33 20.00
#